data_AF-A0A182SB06-F1
#
_entry.id   AF-A0A182SB06-F1
#
_cell.length_a   1.000
_cell.length_b   1.000
_cell.length_c   1.000
_cell.angle_alpha   90.00
_cell.angle_beta   90.00
_cell.angle_gamma   90.00
#
_symmetry.space_group_name_H-M   'P 1'
#
loop_
_entity.id
_entity.type
_entity.pdbx_description
1 polymer ?
#
loop_
_entity_poly.entity_id
_entity_poly.type
_entity_poly.pdbx_seq_one_letter_code
_entity_poly.pdbx_strand_id
1 'polypeptide(L)'
;TQLSHGFPYSDRRSDYSGSIGSGAGATRLGAHEHDPLALHQALQSAVDDGQNPVIDENAGFMSDLPLLKNFPITDIKKDSSQINLGSPSDVFCSVPGRLSLLSSTSKYKVTVAEVQRRLSPPECLNASLLGGVLRRAKSKNGGRLLREKLEKIGLNLPAGRRKAANVTLLTSLVEGEAIHLARDFGYVCETEFPARQVAEYLSRQYSEPQESYRRKELLLNTKQVTKELMDLLNQDRSPLCNTRPQHILDPSIQRHLTHFSLISHGFGSPAIVAALTAIQNYLNESIKHLDKMYPGNGGSMVTSSLDKNKMESDKK
;
A
#
# COMPACT_ATOMS: atom_id res chain seq x y z
N THR A 1 -38.26 5.40 -42.91
CA THR A 1 -36.91 5.69 -42.43
C THR A 1 -36.78 5.22 -40.99
N GLN A 2 -36.33 3.99 -40.78
CA GLN A 2 -36.06 3.41 -39.47
C GLN A 2 -34.57 3.05 -39.44
N LEU A 3 -33.82 3.59 -38.48
CA LEU A 3 -32.41 3.27 -38.27
C LEU A 3 -32.29 2.40 -37.01
N SER A 4 -31.96 1.13 -37.24
CA SER A 4 -31.45 0.19 -36.25
C SER A 4 -29.93 0.15 -36.40
N HIS A 5 -29.18 0.42 -35.34
CA HIS A 5 -27.75 0.11 -35.28
C HIS A 5 -27.47 -0.75 -34.05
N GLY A 6 -27.47 -2.07 -34.28
CA GLY A 6 -26.80 -3.04 -33.43
C GLY A 6 -25.32 -3.14 -33.81
N PHE A 7 -24.44 -3.17 -32.81
CA PHE A 7 -23.01 -3.46 -32.98
C PHE A 7 -22.78 -4.97 -32.98
N PRO A 8 -22.04 -5.54 -33.96
CA PRO A 8 -21.70 -6.95 -33.95
C PRO A 8 -20.41 -7.20 -33.13
N TYR A 9 -20.50 -8.14 -32.19
CA TYR A 9 -19.37 -8.84 -31.60
C TYR A 9 -18.66 -9.69 -32.68
N SER A 10 -17.33 -9.65 -32.73
CA SER A 10 -16.53 -10.68 -33.40
C SER A 10 -15.52 -11.30 -32.43
N ASP A 11 -15.75 -12.58 -32.14
CA ASP A 11 -14.82 -13.52 -31.55
C ASP A 11 -13.60 -13.72 -32.47
N ARG A 12 -12.39 -13.55 -31.93
CA ARG A 12 -11.19 -14.22 -32.45
C ARG A 12 -10.24 -14.61 -31.32
N ARG A 13 -10.44 -15.83 -30.81
CA ARG A 13 -9.35 -16.68 -30.32
C ARG A 13 -8.46 -17.04 -31.52
N SER A 14 -7.16 -16.89 -31.39
CA SER A 14 -6.21 -17.59 -32.25
C SER A 14 -5.07 -18.12 -31.38
N ASP A 15 -5.05 -19.43 -31.29
CA ASP A 15 -3.96 -20.24 -30.75
C ASP A 15 -2.71 -20.07 -31.62
N TYR A 16 -1.53 -20.05 -31.00
CA TYR A 16 -0.28 -20.32 -31.70
C TYR A 16 0.61 -21.21 -30.82
N SER A 17 0.63 -22.49 -31.17
CA SER A 17 1.66 -23.44 -30.77
C SER A 17 2.50 -23.78 -32.00
N GLY A 18 3.83 -23.82 -31.84
CA GLY A 18 4.67 -24.74 -32.63
C GLY A 18 5.87 -24.17 -33.37
N SER A 19 7.04 -24.53 -32.85
CA SER A 19 8.22 -25.05 -33.57
C SER A 19 9.37 -24.12 -34.00
N ILE A 20 10.43 -24.17 -33.20
CA ILE A 20 11.86 -24.46 -33.49
C ILE A 20 12.34 -24.36 -34.95
N GLY A 21 13.44 -23.61 -35.14
CA GLY A 21 14.35 -23.71 -36.28
C GLY A 21 15.62 -22.85 -36.09
N SER A 22 16.75 -23.52 -35.89
CA SER A 22 18.11 -22.98 -35.65
C SER A 22 18.73 -22.26 -36.87
N GLY A 23 19.64 -21.31 -36.63
CA GLY A 23 20.52 -20.76 -37.68
C GLY A 23 21.47 -19.65 -37.24
N ALA A 24 22.75 -20.01 -37.10
CA ALA A 24 23.92 -19.26 -36.65
C ALA A 24 24.22 -17.87 -37.29
N GLY A 25 24.96 -17.04 -36.54
CA GLY A 25 25.76 -15.92 -37.08
C GLY A 25 26.35 -14.99 -36.01
N ALA A 26 27.67 -15.09 -35.79
CA ALA A 26 28.51 -14.31 -34.86
C ALA A 26 28.36 -12.77 -34.99
N THR A 27 28.63 -11.92 -33.98
CA THR A 27 29.99 -11.47 -33.59
C THR A 27 29.95 -10.66 -32.27
N ARG A 28 31.06 -10.71 -31.53
CA ARG A 28 31.37 -10.31 -30.14
C ARG A 28 31.26 -8.81 -29.78
N LEU A 29 31.01 -8.50 -28.49
CA LEU A 29 31.90 -7.72 -27.58
C LEU A 29 31.24 -7.41 -26.20
N GLY A 30 32.01 -7.59 -25.12
CA GLY A 30 31.92 -6.76 -23.89
C GLY A 30 31.18 -7.34 -22.67
N ALA A 31 31.94 -7.69 -21.64
CA ALA A 31 31.50 -8.29 -20.38
C ALA A 31 30.91 -7.28 -19.37
N HIS A 32 29.87 -7.70 -18.66
CA HIS A 32 29.65 -7.43 -17.23
C HIS A 32 28.56 -8.40 -16.72
N GLU A 33 28.96 -9.60 -16.26
CA GLU A 33 28.05 -10.51 -15.56
C GLU A 33 27.67 -9.90 -14.21
N HIS A 34 26.39 -9.56 -14.05
CA HIS A 34 25.77 -9.42 -12.73
C HIS A 34 25.10 -10.75 -12.40
N ASP A 35 25.66 -11.42 -11.40
CA ASP A 35 25.27 -12.73 -10.92
C ASP A 35 23.86 -12.71 -10.27
N PRO A 36 22.85 -13.41 -10.82
CA PRO A 36 21.55 -13.57 -10.18
C PRO A 36 21.55 -14.59 -9.04
N LEU A 37 22.67 -15.26 -8.75
CA LEU A 37 22.75 -16.35 -7.76
C LEU A 37 22.94 -15.89 -6.31
N ALA A 38 23.34 -14.63 -6.07
CA ALA A 38 23.52 -14.11 -4.71
C ALA A 38 22.21 -14.10 -3.88
N LEU A 39 21.06 -13.90 -4.54
CA LEU A 39 19.75 -13.89 -3.87
C LEU A 39 19.30 -15.29 -3.46
N HIS A 40 19.67 -16.33 -4.23
CA HIS A 40 19.32 -17.71 -3.92
C HIS A 40 20.16 -18.28 -2.77
N GLN A 41 21.43 -17.84 -2.69
CA GLN A 41 22.35 -18.30 -1.67
C GLN A 41 22.10 -17.64 -0.30
N ALA A 42 21.72 -16.36 -0.26
CA ALA A 42 21.33 -15.68 0.97
C ALA A 42 20.07 -16.28 1.63
N LEU A 43 19.13 -16.82 0.83
CA LEU A 43 17.93 -17.49 1.33
C LEU A 43 18.19 -18.92 1.81
N GLN A 44 19.20 -19.63 1.26
CA GLN A 44 19.57 -20.98 1.69
C GLN A 44 20.40 -20.99 2.98
N SER A 45 21.16 -19.93 3.27
CA SER A 45 21.93 -19.83 4.52
C SER A 45 21.09 -19.50 5.76
N ALA A 46 19.81 -19.16 5.59
CA ALA A 46 18.89 -18.85 6.70
C ALA A 46 18.00 -20.03 7.13
N VAL A 47 18.14 -21.21 6.51
CA VAL A 47 17.28 -22.38 6.76
C VAL A 47 17.93 -23.50 7.57
N ASP A 48 19.15 -23.31 8.06
CA ASP A 48 19.82 -24.32 8.88
C ASP A 48 20.31 -23.69 10.19
N ASP A 49 19.36 -23.41 11.08
CA ASP A 49 19.60 -23.65 12.50
C ASP A 49 18.27 -23.93 13.21
N GLY A 50 18.16 -25.17 13.67
CA GLY A 50 17.06 -25.66 14.47
C GLY A 50 17.11 -25.07 15.88
N GLN A 51 15.93 -24.77 16.40
CA GLN A 51 15.64 -24.27 17.74
C GLN A 51 15.97 -22.79 17.96
N ASN A 52 14.94 -21.94 17.92
CA ASN A 52 14.92 -20.77 18.79
C ASN A 52 13.50 -20.27 19.12
N PRO A 53 13.35 -19.60 20.27
CA PRO A 53 12.08 -19.21 20.85
C PRO A 53 11.47 -18.00 20.12
N VAL A 54 10.20 -17.75 20.40
CA VAL A 54 9.46 -16.55 19.99
C VAL A 54 10.20 -15.30 20.50
N ILE A 55 10.88 -14.58 19.60
CA ILE A 55 11.46 -13.26 19.90
C ILE A 55 10.63 -12.21 19.18
N ASP A 56 10.15 -11.26 19.97
CA ASP A 56 9.34 -10.12 19.62
C ASP A 56 10.22 -9.01 19.00
N GLU A 57 10.40 -9.04 17.68
CA GLU A 57 11.03 -7.95 16.91
C GLU A 57 10.00 -6.99 16.29
N ASN A 58 8.78 -6.92 16.85
CA ASN A 58 7.68 -6.20 16.20
C ASN A 58 7.42 -4.78 16.76
N ALA A 59 8.26 -4.30 17.70
CA ALA A 59 8.06 -3.02 18.40
C ALA A 59 8.93 -1.85 17.91
N GLY A 60 10.03 -2.12 17.19
CA GLY A 60 11.06 -1.10 16.91
C GLY A 60 10.83 -0.20 15.69
N PHE A 61 9.96 -0.60 14.75
CA PHE A 61 9.77 0.09 13.46
C PHE A 61 8.40 0.81 13.35
N MET A 62 7.67 0.89 14.45
CA MET A 62 6.27 1.37 14.50
C MET A 62 6.10 2.90 14.49
N SER A 63 7.16 3.69 14.32
CA SER A 63 7.11 5.12 14.68
C SER A 63 6.67 6.10 13.59
N ASP A 64 6.80 5.83 12.29
CA ASP A 64 6.87 6.97 11.35
C ASP A 64 5.72 7.11 10.32
N LEU A 65 4.65 6.32 10.42
CA LEU A 65 3.43 6.52 9.63
C LEU A 65 2.19 6.72 10.51
N PRO A 66 1.61 7.94 10.57
CA PRO A 66 0.48 8.24 11.46
C PRO A 66 -0.81 7.44 11.14
N LEU A 67 -0.97 6.93 9.92
CA LEU A 67 -2.11 6.07 9.56
C LEU A 67 -2.04 4.66 10.13
N LEU A 68 -0.84 4.09 10.27
CA LEU A 68 -0.65 2.73 10.79
C LEU A 68 -0.55 2.70 12.31
N LYS A 69 -0.14 3.82 12.94
CA LYS A 69 -0.14 3.99 14.41
C LYS A 69 -1.51 3.84 15.07
N ASN A 70 -2.59 4.04 14.34
CA ASN A 70 -3.96 3.99 14.90
C ASN A 70 -4.59 2.58 14.91
N PHE A 71 -3.86 1.54 14.50
CA PHE A 71 -4.32 0.16 14.61
C PHE A 71 -3.60 -0.59 15.74
N PRO A 72 -4.14 -0.60 16.97
CA PRO A 72 -3.58 -1.42 18.03
C PRO A 72 -3.85 -2.90 17.72
N ILE A 73 -2.80 -3.65 17.39
CA ILE A 73 -2.81 -5.12 17.42
C ILE A 73 -2.62 -5.52 18.89
N THR A 74 -3.69 -5.50 19.68
CA THR A 74 -3.64 -6.03 21.05
C THR A 74 -3.93 -7.52 21.05
N ASP A 75 -2.97 -8.31 21.53
CA ASP A 75 -3.15 -9.72 21.87
C ASP A 75 -4.15 -9.88 23.01
N ILE A 76 -5.25 -10.57 22.75
CA ILE A 76 -6.26 -10.91 23.75
C ILE A 76 -6.18 -12.41 24.02
N LYS A 77 -5.83 -12.73 25.27
CA LYS A 77 -5.79 -14.07 25.84
C LYS A 77 -7.17 -14.75 25.77
N LYS A 78 -7.11 -16.07 25.55
CA LYS A 78 -8.21 -17.03 25.53
C LYS A 78 -9.00 -16.95 26.85
N ASP A 79 -10.30 -16.68 26.78
CA ASP A 79 -11.22 -17.34 27.69
C ASP A 79 -12.50 -17.74 26.94
N SER A 80 -12.91 -18.97 27.20
CA SER A 80 -13.96 -19.69 26.49
C SER A 80 -15.05 -20.02 27.50
N SER A 81 -16.12 -19.23 27.51
CA SER A 81 -17.51 -19.63 27.83
C SER A 81 -18.30 -18.42 28.34
N GLN A 82 -19.21 -17.89 27.52
CA GLN A 82 -20.55 -17.42 27.91
C GLN A 82 -21.28 -16.83 26.70
N ILE A 83 -22.57 -17.12 26.61
CA ILE A 83 -23.47 -16.76 25.51
C ILE A 83 -23.86 -15.29 25.69
N ASN A 84 -23.01 -14.39 25.19
CA ASN A 84 -23.32 -12.97 25.08
C ASN A 84 -23.77 -12.67 23.64
N LEU A 85 -24.78 -11.80 23.51
CA LEU A 85 -25.09 -11.11 22.27
C LEU A 85 -23.78 -10.45 21.78
N GLY A 86 -23.16 -10.99 20.73
CA GLY A 86 -21.74 -10.75 20.45
C GLY A 86 -21.41 -9.27 20.32
N SER A 87 -20.42 -8.81 21.08
CA SER A 87 -19.87 -7.46 20.94
C SER A 87 -19.31 -7.29 19.52
N PRO A 88 -19.39 -6.10 18.89
CA PRO A 88 -18.80 -5.85 17.58
C PRO A 88 -17.31 -6.22 17.51
N SER A 89 -16.60 -6.14 18.64
CA SER A 89 -15.17 -6.47 18.74
C SER A 89 -14.87 -7.97 18.85
N ASP A 90 -15.89 -8.80 19.06
CA ASP A 90 -15.73 -10.24 19.24
C ASP A 90 -15.23 -10.90 17.95
N VAL A 91 -14.37 -11.90 18.11
CA VAL A 91 -13.84 -12.67 16.98
C VAL A 91 -14.93 -13.63 16.48
N PHE A 92 -15.42 -13.38 15.27
CA PHE A 92 -16.35 -14.28 14.59
C PHE A 92 -15.66 -15.57 14.13
N CYS A 93 -14.46 -15.47 13.58
CA CYS A 93 -13.63 -16.63 13.24
C CYS A 93 -12.20 -16.22 12.87
N SER A 94 -11.30 -17.20 12.80
CA SER A 94 -9.99 -17.02 12.16
C SER A 94 -9.99 -17.59 10.75
N VAL A 95 -9.41 -16.85 9.80
CA VAL A 95 -9.33 -17.20 8.38
C VAL A 95 -7.85 -17.28 7.98
N PRO A 96 -7.39 -18.34 7.30
CA PRO A 96 -6.04 -18.38 6.76
C PRO A 96 -5.88 -17.33 5.67
N GLY A 97 -4.73 -16.64 5.65
CA GLY A 97 -4.40 -15.64 4.62
C GLY A 97 -4.45 -16.23 3.20
N ARG A 98 -4.90 -15.42 2.23
CA ARG A 98 -4.78 -15.73 0.81
C ARG A 98 -3.36 -15.58 0.30
N LEU A 99 -2.65 -14.58 0.80
CA LEU A 99 -1.33 -14.15 0.32
C LEU A 99 -0.18 -14.78 1.12
N SER A 100 -0.47 -15.68 2.05
CA SER A 100 0.52 -16.38 2.86
C SER A 100 1.21 -17.52 2.09
N LEU A 101 2.54 -17.61 2.23
CA LEU A 101 3.32 -18.77 1.77
C LEU A 101 3.14 -19.96 2.72
N LEU A 102 3.40 -21.18 2.22
CA LEU A 102 3.22 -22.43 2.98
C LEU A 102 4.02 -22.45 4.29
N SER A 103 5.23 -21.87 4.31
CA SER A 103 6.09 -21.76 5.49
C SER A 103 5.68 -20.68 6.48
N SER A 104 4.85 -19.71 6.08
CA SER A 104 4.43 -18.55 6.87
C SER A 104 2.91 -18.38 6.82
N THR A 105 2.19 -19.38 7.35
CA THR A 105 0.72 -19.38 7.33
C THR A 105 0.18 -18.42 8.39
N SER A 106 -0.10 -17.18 7.99
CA SER A 106 -0.78 -16.21 8.85
C SER A 106 -2.28 -16.52 8.94
N LYS A 107 -2.83 -16.47 10.17
CA LYS A 107 -4.27 -16.56 10.42
C LYS A 107 -4.78 -15.20 10.89
N TYR A 108 -5.78 -14.68 10.19
CA TYR A 108 -6.38 -13.39 10.47
C TYR A 108 -7.66 -13.56 11.29
N LYS A 109 -7.80 -12.78 12.35
CA LYS A 109 -9.02 -12.70 13.16
C LYS A 109 -10.03 -11.83 12.42
N VAL A 110 -11.19 -12.40 12.08
CA VAL A 110 -12.33 -11.69 11.52
C VAL A 110 -13.31 -11.40 12.64
N THR A 111 -13.66 -10.15 12.84
CA THR A 111 -14.54 -9.71 13.93
C THR A 111 -16.00 -9.66 13.50
N VAL A 112 -16.92 -9.61 14.47
CA VAL A 112 -18.35 -9.41 14.22
C VAL A 112 -18.57 -8.08 13.48
N ALA A 113 -17.83 -7.02 13.83
CA ALA A 113 -17.89 -5.72 13.16
C ALA A 113 -17.51 -5.80 11.67
N GLU A 114 -16.45 -6.55 11.32
CA GLU A 114 -16.09 -6.76 9.92
C GLU A 114 -17.23 -7.46 9.17
N VAL A 115 -17.75 -8.56 9.73
CA VAL A 115 -18.87 -9.29 9.13
C VAL A 115 -20.06 -8.37 8.93
N GLN A 116 -20.41 -7.58 9.93
CA GLN A 116 -21.51 -6.63 9.82
C GLN A 116 -21.29 -5.61 8.71
N ARG A 117 -20.09 -5.02 8.61
CA ARG A 117 -19.73 -4.09 7.53
C ARG A 117 -19.88 -4.70 6.14
N ARG A 118 -19.48 -5.97 5.97
CA ARG A 118 -19.62 -6.70 4.70
C ARG A 118 -21.07 -7.01 4.34
N LEU A 119 -21.93 -7.17 5.33
CA LEU A 119 -23.36 -7.43 5.13
C LEU A 119 -24.17 -6.16 4.86
N SER A 120 -23.68 -5.00 5.33
CA SER A 120 -24.25 -3.68 5.06
C SER A 120 -23.69 -3.06 3.76
N PRO A 121 -24.27 -1.94 3.28
CA PRO A 121 -23.60 -1.12 2.28
C PRO A 121 -22.18 -0.74 2.74
N PRO A 122 -21.21 -0.62 1.81
CA PRO A 122 -21.40 -0.60 0.36
C PRO A 122 -21.40 -1.99 -0.33
N GLU A 123 -20.91 -3.04 0.32
CA GLU A 123 -20.75 -4.35 -0.35
C GLU A 123 -22.06 -5.15 -0.43
N CYS A 124 -22.83 -5.17 0.66
CA CYS A 124 -24.04 -6.00 0.80
C CYS A 124 -23.81 -7.47 0.38
N LEU A 125 -22.72 -8.10 0.86
CA LEU A 125 -22.38 -9.46 0.48
C LEU A 125 -23.51 -10.44 0.82
N ASN A 126 -23.73 -11.40 -0.07
CA ASN A 126 -24.59 -12.54 0.22
C ASN A 126 -23.84 -13.63 1.00
N ALA A 127 -24.58 -14.59 1.55
CA ALA A 127 -24.02 -15.67 2.37
C ALA A 127 -22.94 -16.50 1.63
N SER A 128 -23.09 -16.70 0.32
CA SER A 128 -22.15 -17.48 -0.48
C SER A 128 -20.81 -16.74 -0.65
N LEU A 129 -20.86 -15.44 -0.96
CA LEU A 129 -19.67 -14.59 -1.08
C LEU A 129 -18.98 -14.44 0.26
N LEU A 130 -19.74 -14.15 1.33
CA LEU A 130 -19.18 -14.11 2.68
C LEU A 130 -18.55 -15.45 3.07
N GLY A 131 -19.20 -16.57 2.77
CA GLY A 131 -18.63 -17.91 2.99
C GLY A 131 -17.33 -18.14 2.21
N GLY A 132 -17.20 -17.57 1.01
CA GLY A 132 -15.98 -17.59 0.21
C GLY A 132 -14.85 -16.71 0.76
N VAL A 133 -15.18 -15.53 1.31
CA VAL A 133 -14.24 -14.66 2.04
C VAL A 133 -13.70 -15.40 3.26
N LEU A 134 -14.60 -15.96 4.07
CA LEU A 134 -14.27 -16.66 5.31
C LEU A 134 -13.71 -18.07 5.12
N ARG A 135 -13.47 -18.50 3.87
CA ARG A 135 -12.97 -19.85 3.52
C ARG A 135 -13.81 -21.01 4.05
N ARG A 136 -15.10 -20.79 4.29
CA ARG A 136 -16.04 -21.83 4.77
C ARG A 136 -16.89 -22.47 3.67
N ALA A 137 -16.84 -21.94 2.44
CA ALA A 137 -17.70 -22.36 1.33
C ALA A 137 -17.51 -23.81 0.85
N LYS A 138 -16.37 -24.47 1.13
CA LYS A 138 -16.09 -25.84 0.66
C LYS A 138 -16.52 -26.94 1.63
N SER A 139 -16.99 -26.59 2.84
CA SER A 139 -17.41 -27.58 3.84
C SER A 139 -18.86 -28.04 3.62
N LYS A 140 -19.14 -29.34 3.82
CA LYS A 140 -20.51 -29.87 3.82
C LYS A 140 -21.31 -29.12 4.89
N ASN A 141 -22.46 -28.56 4.52
CA ASN A 141 -23.30 -27.69 5.36
C ASN A 141 -22.69 -26.33 5.76
N GLY A 142 -21.56 -25.90 5.17
CA GLY A 142 -20.88 -24.67 5.57
C GLY A 142 -21.75 -23.40 5.50
N GLY A 143 -22.61 -23.31 4.48
CA GLY A 143 -23.57 -22.22 4.34
C GLY A 143 -24.66 -22.22 5.41
N ARG A 144 -25.13 -23.40 5.85
CA ARG A 144 -26.13 -23.53 6.92
C ARG A 144 -25.55 -23.13 8.26
N LEU A 145 -24.38 -23.66 8.60
CA LEU A 145 -23.64 -23.35 9.83
C LEU A 145 -23.27 -21.86 9.91
N LEU A 146 -22.91 -21.24 8.78
CA LEU A 146 -22.64 -19.81 8.73
C LEU A 146 -23.89 -19.00 9.10
N ARG A 147 -25.07 -19.35 8.55
CA ARG A 147 -26.34 -18.69 8.86
C ARG A 147 -26.73 -18.88 10.33
N GLU A 148 -26.67 -20.11 10.84
CA GLU A 148 -26.92 -20.40 12.27
C GLU A 148 -26.00 -19.59 13.19
N LYS A 149 -24.72 -19.43 12.82
CA LYS A 149 -23.76 -18.64 13.61
C LYS A 149 -24.04 -17.15 13.54
N LEU A 150 -24.47 -16.64 12.39
CA LEU A 150 -24.87 -15.23 12.22
C LEU A 150 -26.14 -14.92 13.03
N GLU A 151 -27.13 -15.80 13.01
CA GLU A 151 -28.37 -15.65 13.77
C GLU A 151 -28.11 -15.58 15.28
N LYS A 152 -27.18 -16.39 15.79
CA LYS A 152 -26.75 -16.36 17.21
C LYS A 152 -26.15 -15.03 17.66
N ILE A 153 -25.56 -14.26 16.74
CA ILE A 153 -25.01 -12.92 17.02
C ILE A 153 -25.98 -11.81 16.60
N GLY A 154 -27.23 -12.14 16.26
CA GLY A 154 -28.25 -11.17 15.86
C GLY A 154 -28.11 -10.63 14.45
N LEU A 155 -27.32 -11.28 13.57
CA LEU A 155 -27.17 -10.89 12.17
C LEU A 155 -28.00 -11.80 11.27
N ASN A 156 -28.94 -11.20 10.52
CA ASN A 156 -29.78 -11.94 9.58
C ASN A 156 -29.37 -11.70 8.12
N LEU A 157 -29.24 -12.81 7.38
CA LEU A 157 -28.98 -12.83 5.94
C LEU A 157 -30.21 -13.35 5.20
N PRO A 158 -31.14 -12.48 4.75
CA PRO A 158 -32.30 -12.93 3.99
C PRO A 158 -31.86 -13.64 2.70
N ALA A 159 -32.57 -14.70 2.34
CA ALA A 159 -32.38 -15.38 1.06
C ALA A 159 -32.68 -14.40 -0.09
N GLY A 160 -31.94 -14.50 -1.20
CA GLY A 160 -32.17 -13.66 -2.39
C GLY A 160 -31.57 -12.25 -2.34
N ARG A 161 -30.86 -11.86 -1.26
CA ARG A 161 -30.12 -10.58 -1.21
C ARG A 161 -29.07 -10.54 -2.34
N ARG A 162 -29.14 -9.48 -3.16
CA ARG A 162 -28.16 -9.19 -4.22
C ARG A 162 -26.99 -8.39 -3.64
N LYS A 163 -25.79 -8.63 -4.18
CA LYS A 163 -24.61 -7.80 -3.92
C LYS A 163 -24.85 -6.38 -4.44
N ALA A 164 -24.33 -5.37 -3.75
CA ALA A 164 -24.47 -3.97 -4.14
C ALA A 164 -23.22 -3.43 -4.85
N ALA A 165 -22.04 -3.92 -4.48
CA ALA A 165 -20.77 -3.55 -5.12
C ALA A 165 -20.27 -4.62 -6.10
N ASN A 166 -19.44 -4.18 -7.04
CA ASN A 166 -18.67 -5.07 -7.89
C ASN A 166 -17.66 -5.85 -7.04
N VAL A 167 -17.53 -7.14 -7.34
CA VAL A 167 -16.53 -8.00 -6.67
C VAL A 167 -15.19 -7.72 -7.32
N THR A 168 -14.22 -7.31 -6.50
CA THR A 168 -12.83 -7.10 -6.93
C THR A 168 -11.92 -8.14 -6.28
N LEU A 169 -10.62 -8.12 -6.61
CA LEU A 169 -9.64 -8.93 -5.88
C LEU A 169 -9.56 -8.54 -4.40
N LEU A 170 -9.76 -7.26 -4.07
CA LEU A 170 -9.76 -6.78 -2.69
C LEU A 170 -10.90 -7.38 -1.87
N THR A 171 -12.09 -7.57 -2.46
CA THR A 171 -13.23 -8.25 -1.81
C THR A 171 -12.83 -9.61 -1.22
N SER A 172 -11.81 -10.26 -1.78
CA SER A 172 -11.36 -11.56 -1.33
C SER A 172 -10.57 -11.50 0.00
N LEU A 173 -9.88 -10.39 0.29
CA LEU A 173 -9.06 -10.20 1.49
C LEU A 173 -9.97 -9.93 2.69
N VAL A 174 -9.56 -10.36 3.88
CA VAL A 174 -10.13 -9.87 5.15
C VAL A 174 -9.42 -8.59 5.59
N GLU A 175 -10.03 -7.75 6.42
CA GLU A 175 -9.45 -6.43 6.78
C GLU A 175 -8.03 -6.54 7.34
N GLY A 176 -7.77 -7.49 8.23
CA GLY A 176 -6.42 -7.69 8.78
C GLY A 176 -5.38 -8.02 7.71
N GLU A 177 -5.76 -8.78 6.68
CA GLU A 177 -4.87 -9.13 5.56
C GLU A 177 -4.64 -7.93 4.64
N ALA A 178 -5.68 -7.16 4.35
CA ALA A 178 -5.60 -5.96 3.52
C ALA A 178 -4.74 -4.86 4.17
N ILE A 179 -4.85 -4.70 5.49
CA ILE A 179 -4.02 -3.74 6.25
C ILE A 179 -2.55 -4.18 6.26
N HIS A 180 -2.28 -5.47 6.48
CA HIS A 180 -0.91 -5.99 6.40
C HIS A 180 -0.32 -5.78 5.00
N LEU A 181 -1.08 -6.06 3.94
CA LEU A 181 -0.64 -5.81 2.57
C LEU A 181 -0.31 -4.32 2.33
N ALA A 182 -1.11 -3.41 2.88
CA ALA A 182 -0.86 -1.98 2.74
C ALA A 182 0.42 -1.53 3.45
N ARG A 183 0.69 -2.09 4.64
CA ARG A 183 1.92 -1.86 5.39
C ARG A 183 3.13 -2.38 4.62
N ASP A 184 3.07 -3.62 4.14
CA ASP A 184 4.20 -4.23 3.43
C ASP A 184 4.46 -3.50 2.09
N PHE A 185 3.41 -3.03 1.40
CA PHE A 185 3.55 -2.13 0.25
C PHE A 185 4.23 -0.80 0.62
N GLY A 186 3.83 -0.19 1.73
CA GLY A 186 4.47 1.02 2.26
C GLY A 186 5.96 0.84 2.54
N TYR A 187 6.34 -0.27 3.17
CA TYR A 187 7.73 -0.62 3.42
C TYR A 187 8.54 -0.69 2.12
N VAL A 188 8.06 -1.43 1.11
CA VAL A 188 8.76 -1.55 -0.18
C VAL A 188 8.85 -0.19 -0.91
N CYS A 189 7.80 0.64 -0.84
CA CYS A 189 7.84 2.00 -1.37
C CYS A 189 8.90 2.89 -0.70
N GLU A 190 9.19 2.65 0.58
CA GLU A 190 10.16 3.42 1.34
C GLU A 190 11.60 2.91 1.16
N THR A 191 11.81 1.59 1.19
CA THR A 191 13.14 0.98 1.20
C THR A 191 13.65 0.65 -0.19
N GLU A 192 12.78 0.19 -1.10
CA GLU A 192 13.19 -0.36 -2.40
C GLU A 192 13.00 0.62 -3.56
N PHE A 193 12.13 1.62 -3.42
CA PHE A 193 11.87 2.55 -4.52
C PHE A 193 13.12 3.41 -4.82
N PRO A 194 13.66 3.40 -6.06
CA PRO A 194 14.94 4.03 -6.39
C PRO A 194 14.80 5.54 -6.64
N ALA A 195 14.29 6.27 -5.64
CA ALA A 195 13.96 7.70 -5.74
C ALA A 195 15.14 8.54 -6.25
N ARG A 196 16.35 8.28 -5.75
CA ARG A 196 17.57 9.00 -6.12
C ARG A 196 17.97 8.75 -7.56
N GLN A 197 18.01 7.49 -8.00
CA GLN A 197 18.42 7.12 -9.34
C GLN A 197 17.43 7.67 -10.39
N VAL A 198 16.13 7.61 -10.08
CA VAL A 198 15.07 8.20 -10.93
C VAL A 198 15.22 9.72 -11.00
N ALA A 199 15.48 10.38 -9.86
CA ALA A 199 15.72 11.82 -9.80
C ALA A 199 16.92 12.25 -10.65
N GLU A 200 18.06 11.57 -10.50
CA GLU A 200 19.27 11.83 -11.27
C GLU A 200 19.02 11.61 -12.77
N TYR A 201 18.36 10.52 -13.16
CA TYR A 201 18.07 10.23 -14.57
C TYR A 201 17.18 11.29 -15.22
N LEU A 202 16.07 11.66 -14.58
CA LEU A 202 15.11 12.62 -15.13
C LEU A 202 15.61 14.06 -15.10
N SER A 203 16.61 14.37 -14.28
CA SER A 203 17.18 15.71 -14.19
C SER A 203 18.21 16.02 -15.30
N ARG A 204 18.74 14.99 -15.98
CA ARG A 204 19.77 15.14 -17.04
C ARG A 204 19.35 16.05 -18.20
N GLN A 205 18.05 16.14 -18.47
CA GLN A 205 17.51 16.96 -19.56
C GLN A 205 17.52 18.47 -19.23
N TYR A 206 17.74 18.87 -17.98
CA TYR A 206 17.72 20.27 -17.53
C TYR A 206 19.13 20.80 -17.32
N SER A 207 19.89 20.93 -18.41
CA SER A 207 21.29 21.38 -18.40
C SER A 207 21.48 22.90 -18.44
N GLU A 208 20.41 23.66 -18.66
CA GLU A 208 20.48 25.13 -18.68
C GLU A 208 20.04 25.73 -17.32
N PRO A 209 20.75 26.75 -16.80
CA PRO A 209 20.41 27.35 -15.51
C PRO A 209 18.95 27.84 -15.40
N GLN A 210 18.43 28.50 -16.44
CA GLN A 210 17.05 29.03 -16.46
C GLN A 210 16.00 27.91 -16.39
N GLU A 211 16.21 26.82 -17.14
CA GLU A 211 15.33 25.65 -17.13
C GLU A 211 15.38 24.91 -15.79
N SER A 212 16.57 24.84 -15.18
CA SER A 212 16.77 24.26 -13.86
C SER A 212 16.00 25.00 -12.76
N TYR A 213 16.02 26.34 -12.74
CA TYR A 213 15.22 27.13 -11.80
C TYR A 213 13.72 26.90 -11.97
N ARG A 214 13.22 26.94 -13.21
CA ARG A 214 11.81 26.67 -13.52
C ARG A 214 11.43 25.23 -13.12
N ARG A 215 12.30 24.26 -13.37
CA ARG A 215 12.08 22.86 -12.98
C ARG A 215 12.00 22.72 -11.46
N LYS A 216 12.90 23.37 -10.71
CA LYS A 216 12.89 23.37 -9.24
C LYS A 216 11.58 23.92 -8.69
N GLU A 217 11.07 25.01 -9.26
CA GLU A 217 9.76 25.58 -8.88
C GLU A 217 8.62 24.57 -9.10
N LEU A 218 8.58 23.92 -10.27
CA LEU A 218 7.57 22.88 -10.57
C LEU A 218 7.64 21.72 -9.59
N LEU A 219 8.85 21.28 -9.20
CA LEU A 219 9.05 20.21 -8.22
C LEU A 219 8.53 20.62 -6.84
N LEU A 220 8.81 21.85 -6.39
CA LEU A 220 8.33 22.38 -5.11
C LEU A 220 6.80 22.48 -5.08
N ASN A 221 6.19 23.00 -6.15
CA ASN A 221 4.73 23.10 -6.25
C ASN A 221 4.08 21.71 -6.25
N THR A 222 4.64 20.75 -6.97
CA THR A 222 4.15 19.36 -6.98
C THR A 222 4.28 18.70 -5.60
N LYS A 223 5.40 18.97 -4.91
CA LYS A 223 5.64 18.50 -3.55
C LYS A 223 4.59 19.01 -2.58
N GLN A 224 4.20 20.28 -2.69
CA GLN A 224 3.16 20.87 -1.85
C GLN A 224 1.78 20.25 -2.12
N VAL A 225 1.35 20.18 -3.37
CA VAL A 225 0.03 19.64 -3.75
C VAL A 225 -0.11 18.16 -3.34
N THR A 226 0.92 17.36 -3.54
CA THR A 226 0.88 15.94 -3.14
C THR A 226 0.84 15.78 -1.62
N LYS A 227 1.51 16.67 -0.87
CA LYS A 227 1.48 16.66 0.60
C LYS A 227 0.09 16.98 1.17
N GLU A 228 -0.62 17.92 0.56
CA GLU A 228 -2.00 18.28 0.95
C GLU A 228 -2.94 17.08 0.87
N LEU A 229 -2.85 16.30 -0.23
CA LEU A 229 -3.64 15.08 -0.38
C LEU A 229 -3.25 14.01 0.66
N MET A 230 -1.95 13.82 0.92
CA MET A 230 -1.50 12.92 1.97
C MET A 230 -2.08 13.31 3.34
N ASP A 231 -2.08 14.60 3.66
CA ASP A 231 -2.57 15.09 4.95
C ASP A 231 -4.07 14.92 5.12
N LEU A 232 -4.85 15.09 4.05
CA LEU A 232 -6.27 14.76 4.06
C LEU A 232 -6.50 13.26 4.30
N LEU A 233 -5.77 12.39 3.60
CA LEU A 233 -5.91 10.94 3.75
C LEU A 233 -5.48 10.47 5.14
N ASN A 234 -4.45 11.08 5.74
CA ASN A 234 -4.01 10.82 7.11
C ASN A 234 -5.04 11.23 8.18
N GLN A 235 -5.99 12.09 7.81
CA GLN A 235 -7.11 12.51 8.66
C GLN A 235 -8.34 11.61 8.51
N ASP A 236 -8.33 10.59 7.63
CA ASP A 236 -9.43 9.65 7.51
C ASP A 236 -9.68 8.94 8.85
N ARG A 237 -10.93 8.99 9.32
CA ARG A 237 -11.41 8.33 10.55
C ARG A 237 -12.47 7.28 10.24
N SER A 238 -12.35 6.63 9.09
CA SER A 238 -13.23 5.53 8.70
C SER A 238 -13.19 4.36 9.69
N PRO A 239 -14.35 3.81 10.09
CA PRO A 239 -14.41 2.72 11.05
C PRO A 239 -13.96 1.40 10.41
N LEU A 240 -12.73 1.00 10.68
CA LEU A 240 -12.11 -0.25 10.22
C LEU A 240 -11.73 -1.12 11.43
N CYS A 241 -11.69 -2.43 11.23
CA CYS A 241 -11.43 -3.41 12.27
C CYS A 241 -12.33 -3.16 13.48
N ASN A 242 -11.71 -2.91 14.64
CA ASN A 242 -12.38 -2.61 15.90
C ASN A 242 -12.29 -1.12 16.28
N THR A 243 -11.79 -0.26 15.41
CA THR A 243 -11.70 1.18 15.68
C THR A 243 -12.97 1.90 15.22
N ARG A 244 -13.42 2.86 16.04
CA ARG A 244 -14.53 3.77 15.71
C ARG A 244 -14.17 5.18 16.16
N PRO A 245 -13.13 5.78 15.56
CA PRO A 245 -12.69 7.09 15.96
C PRO A 245 -13.77 8.15 15.65
N GLN A 246 -13.79 9.22 16.43
CA GLN A 246 -14.64 10.37 16.14
C GLN A 246 -14.19 11.01 14.83
N HIS A 247 -15.14 11.24 13.93
CA HIS A 247 -14.86 11.91 12.67
C HIS A 247 -14.41 13.37 12.93
N ILE A 248 -13.33 13.77 12.26
CA ILE A 248 -12.75 15.13 12.33
C ILE A 248 -12.91 15.90 11.02
N LEU A 249 -13.13 15.17 9.91
CA LEU A 249 -13.36 15.75 8.59
C LEU A 249 -14.82 16.13 8.40
N ASP A 250 -15.07 17.03 7.45
CA ASP A 250 -16.42 17.36 7.00
C ASP A 250 -17.20 16.08 6.63
N PRO A 251 -18.45 15.92 7.07
CA PRO A 251 -19.24 14.72 6.78
C PRO A 251 -19.36 14.37 5.29
N SER A 252 -19.36 15.37 4.41
CA SER A 252 -19.39 15.18 2.97
C SER A 252 -18.13 14.47 2.46
N ILE A 253 -16.94 14.80 3.00
CA ILE A 253 -15.68 14.16 2.62
C ILE A 253 -15.50 12.83 3.33
N GLN A 254 -15.74 12.79 4.64
CA GLN A 254 -15.59 11.57 5.45
C GLN A 254 -16.45 10.43 4.92
N ARG A 255 -17.65 10.71 4.42
CA ARG A 255 -18.53 9.69 3.79
C ARG A 255 -17.85 9.00 2.59
N HIS A 256 -17.20 9.77 1.72
CA HIS A 256 -16.55 9.22 0.51
C HIS A 256 -15.30 8.42 0.88
N LEU A 257 -14.50 8.92 1.84
CA LEU A 257 -13.35 8.20 2.36
C LEU A 257 -13.77 6.90 3.05
N THR A 258 -14.86 6.92 3.83
CA THR A 258 -15.42 5.71 4.44
C THR A 258 -15.91 4.72 3.40
N HIS A 259 -16.59 5.15 2.35
CA HIS A 259 -16.96 4.25 1.26
C HIS A 259 -15.71 3.57 0.64
N PHE A 260 -14.66 4.35 0.36
CA PHE A 260 -13.41 3.84 -0.20
C PHE A 260 -12.68 2.88 0.75
N SER A 261 -12.58 3.23 2.03
CA SER A 261 -11.98 2.41 3.09
C SER A 261 -12.73 1.09 3.28
N LEU A 262 -14.06 1.08 3.19
CA LEU A 262 -14.88 -0.13 3.30
C LEU A 262 -14.72 -1.07 2.09
N ILE A 263 -14.70 -0.54 0.87
CA ILE A 263 -14.52 -1.35 -0.36
C ILE A 263 -13.09 -1.87 -0.52
N SER A 264 -12.09 -1.15 0.01
CA SER A 264 -10.69 -1.57 -0.01
C SER A 264 -10.26 -2.34 1.24
N HIS A 265 -11.14 -2.50 2.22
CA HIS A 265 -10.87 -3.14 3.51
C HIS A 265 -9.67 -2.54 4.26
N GLY A 266 -9.48 -1.21 4.14
CA GLY A 266 -8.38 -0.49 4.77
C GLY A 266 -7.07 -0.48 3.99
N PHE A 267 -6.98 -1.13 2.82
CA PHE A 267 -5.79 -1.07 1.98
C PHE A 267 -5.64 0.28 1.26
N GLY A 268 -6.74 0.84 0.75
CA GLY A 268 -6.73 1.89 -0.27
C GLY A 268 -6.02 3.19 0.17
N SER A 269 -6.50 3.84 1.23
CA SER A 269 -5.94 5.13 1.67
C SER A 269 -4.47 5.00 2.08
N PRO A 270 -4.05 4.00 2.89
CA PRO A 270 -2.64 3.80 3.20
C PRO A 270 -1.78 3.51 1.97
N ALA A 271 -2.27 2.75 0.98
CA ALA A 271 -1.52 2.48 -0.25
C ALA A 271 -1.31 3.74 -1.10
N ILE A 272 -2.32 4.62 -1.19
CA ILE A 272 -2.16 5.92 -1.86
C ILE A 272 -1.13 6.78 -1.12
N VAL A 273 -1.20 6.84 0.21
CA VAL A 273 -0.22 7.59 1.02
C VAL A 273 1.18 7.04 0.82
N ALA A 274 1.38 5.71 0.82
CA ALA A 274 2.66 5.08 0.53
C ALA A 274 3.23 5.47 -0.84
N ALA A 275 2.39 5.42 -1.89
CA ALA A 275 2.79 5.83 -3.23
C ALA A 275 3.18 7.33 -3.28
N LEU A 276 2.41 8.19 -2.59
CA LEU A 276 2.72 9.61 -2.49
C LEU A 276 4.01 9.87 -1.69
N THR A 277 4.31 9.07 -0.66
CA THR A 277 5.61 9.12 0.05
C THR A 277 6.77 8.79 -0.89
N ALA A 278 6.65 7.75 -1.72
CA ALA A 278 7.67 7.43 -2.73
C ALA A 278 7.88 8.60 -3.73
N ILE A 279 6.77 9.23 -4.16
CA ILE A 279 6.82 10.44 -5.00
C ILE A 279 7.51 11.60 -4.26
N GLN A 280 7.17 11.86 -3.00
CA GLN A 280 7.82 12.88 -2.17
C GLN A 280 9.32 12.66 -2.07
N ASN A 281 9.75 11.43 -1.87
CA ASN A 281 11.17 11.07 -1.83
C ASN A 281 11.87 11.37 -3.16
N TYR A 282 11.26 11.00 -4.29
CA TYR A 282 11.77 11.37 -5.62
C TYR A 282 11.84 12.90 -5.82
N LEU A 283 10.82 13.65 -5.42
CA LEU A 283 10.80 15.10 -5.55
C LEU A 283 11.91 15.74 -4.72
N ASN A 284 12.12 15.26 -3.49
CA ASN A 284 13.20 15.71 -2.61
C ASN A 284 14.57 15.43 -3.20
N GLU A 285 14.81 14.21 -3.72
CA GLU A 285 16.08 13.86 -4.37
C GLU A 285 16.31 14.68 -5.65
N SER A 286 15.25 14.98 -6.41
CA SER A 286 15.33 15.83 -7.60
C SER A 286 15.76 17.26 -7.24
N ILE A 287 15.17 17.85 -6.20
CA ILE A 287 15.55 19.18 -5.72
C ILE A 287 17.00 19.19 -5.22
N LYS A 288 17.40 18.19 -4.42
CA LYS A 288 18.79 18.03 -3.95
C LYS A 288 19.77 17.90 -5.10
N HIS A 289 19.39 17.21 -6.19
CA HIS A 289 20.24 17.05 -7.36
C HIS A 289 20.43 18.37 -8.11
N LEU A 290 19.33 19.13 -8.35
CA LEU A 290 19.42 20.44 -9.01
C LEU A 290 20.24 21.44 -8.18
N ASP A 291 20.12 21.42 -6.86
CA ASP A 291 20.91 22.28 -5.96
C ASP A 291 22.42 21.97 -6.00
N LYS A 292 22.80 20.73 -6.30
CA LYS A 292 24.20 20.34 -6.51
C LYS A 292 24.72 20.77 -7.88
N MET A 293 23.89 20.71 -8.91
CA MET A 293 24.29 21.10 -10.28
C MET A 293 24.41 22.62 -10.43
N TYR A 294 23.53 23.37 -9.77
CA TYR A 294 23.49 24.83 -9.79
C TYR A 294 23.39 25.35 -8.35
N PRO A 295 24.47 25.28 -7.57
CA PRO A 295 24.50 25.91 -6.25
C PRO A 295 24.20 27.39 -6.44
N GLY A 296 22.99 27.80 -6.07
CA GLY A 296 22.52 29.16 -6.27
C GLY A 296 23.51 30.15 -5.66
N ASN A 297 23.79 31.20 -6.44
CA ASN A 297 24.67 32.33 -6.16
C ASN A 297 24.15 33.25 -5.03
N GLY A 298 23.60 32.67 -3.96
CA GLY A 298 23.03 33.35 -2.81
C GLY A 298 23.80 33.00 -1.55
N GLY A 299 24.79 33.82 -1.20
CA GLY A 299 25.32 33.87 0.18
C GLY A 299 26.82 33.62 0.38
N SER A 300 27.69 33.97 -0.56
CA SER A 300 29.12 34.08 -0.26
C SER A 300 29.73 35.33 -0.89
N MET A 301 29.35 36.48 -0.33
CA MET A 301 30.27 37.62 -0.27
C MET A 301 31.33 37.25 0.78
N VAL A 302 32.28 36.39 0.41
CA VAL A 302 33.55 36.34 1.14
C VAL A 302 34.36 37.47 0.58
N THR A 303 34.47 38.51 1.40
CA THR A 303 35.35 39.65 1.26
C THR A 303 36.68 39.24 0.67
N SER A 304 37.01 39.78 -0.50
CA SER A 304 38.37 39.82 -1.02
C SER A 304 39.27 40.49 0.02
N SER A 305 39.93 39.69 0.86
CA SER A 305 41.05 40.12 1.69
C SER A 305 42.29 40.17 0.80
N LEU A 306 42.29 41.12 -0.14
CA LEU A 306 43.48 41.55 -0.87
C LEU A 306 43.63 43.05 -0.57
N ASP A 307 44.85 43.41 -0.19
CA ASP A 307 45.34 44.76 0.16
C ASP A 307 44.97 45.35 1.53
N LYS A 308 45.72 44.93 2.56
CA LYS A 308 45.96 45.75 3.77
C LYS A 308 47.45 46.01 4.10
N ASN A 309 48.38 45.79 3.16
CA ASN A 309 49.81 46.04 3.40
C ASN A 309 50.42 47.16 2.54
N LYS A 310 49.63 48.17 2.17
CA LYS A 310 50.17 49.35 1.46
C LYS A 310 49.53 50.64 1.92
N MET A 311 49.72 51.00 3.20
CA MET A 311 49.69 52.39 3.68
C MET A 311 50.18 52.45 5.13
N GLU A 312 51.46 52.13 5.36
CA GLU A 312 52.18 52.57 6.55
C GLU A 312 53.56 53.08 6.13
N SER A 313 53.53 54.16 5.36
CA SER A 313 54.67 55.05 5.13
C SER A 313 54.09 56.38 4.62
N ASP A 314 53.56 57.18 5.55
CA ASP A 314 53.51 58.65 5.48
C ASP A 314 52.56 59.22 6.53
N LYS A 315 53.08 59.52 7.73
CA LYS A 315 53.08 60.88 8.34
C LYS A 315 53.18 60.82 9.87
N LYS A 316 54.20 61.57 10.33
CA LYS A 316 54.47 62.12 11.67
C LYS A 316 55.11 61.21 12.69
#